data_AF-A0A533US31-F1
#
_entry.id   AF-A0A533US31-F1
#
_cell.length_a   1.000
_cell.length_b   1.000
_cell.length_c   1.000
_cell.angle_alpha   90.00
_cell.angle_beta   90.00
_cell.angle_gamma   90.00
#
_symmetry.space_group_name_H-M   'P 1'
#
loop_
_entity.id
_entity.type
_entity.pdbx_description
1 polymer ?
#
loop_
_entity_poly.entity_id
_entity_poly.type
_entity_poly.pdbx_seq_one_letter_code
_entity_poly.pdbx_strand_id
1 'polypeptide(L)'
;MSRKKKIATAISYVIVIAVGIAAALKFRTATSLSTIKTFDFLSAYNAFSYQLRFDPVVVLFLLSVVIMLFLAARKGTVHADSILLLLMSTVLLQPIASAFNGFTGEPYRFMPLITFFAISIGMLLSKNVTVKERVFPNRH
;
A
#
# COMPACT_ATOMS: atom_id res chain seq x y z
N MET A 1 -17.54 44.40 10.38
CA MET A 1 -17.00 44.26 9.02
C MET A 1 -18.05 44.76 8.01
N SER A 2 -17.74 45.76 7.19
CA SER A 2 -18.70 46.39 6.26
C SER A 2 -19.19 45.42 5.16
N ARG A 3 -20.49 45.42 4.82
CA ARG A 3 -21.11 44.51 3.82
C ARG A 3 -20.34 44.49 2.48
N LYS A 4 -19.79 45.64 2.07
CA LYS A 4 -18.98 45.80 0.85
C LYS A 4 -17.68 44.99 0.91
N LYS A 5 -17.02 44.93 2.09
CA LYS A 5 -15.79 44.16 2.31
C LYS A 5 -16.05 42.64 2.32
N LYS A 6 -17.21 42.20 2.83
CA LYS A 6 -17.62 40.78 2.83
C LYS A 6 -17.91 40.24 1.40
N ILE A 7 -18.51 41.07 0.55
CA ILE A 7 -18.79 40.71 -0.86
C ILE A 7 -17.49 40.68 -1.67
N ALA A 8 -16.58 41.64 -1.45
CA ALA A 8 -15.28 41.66 -2.13
C ALA A 8 -14.45 40.39 -1.84
N THR A 9 -14.44 39.92 -0.58
CA THR A 9 -13.73 38.68 -0.22
C THR A 9 -14.39 37.42 -0.78
N ALA A 10 -15.71 37.41 -0.96
CA ALA A 10 -16.40 36.29 -1.59
C ALA A 10 -16.06 36.21 -3.09
N ILE A 11 -16.02 37.35 -3.77
CA ILE A 11 -15.69 37.43 -5.21
C ILE A 11 -14.25 36.97 -5.47
N SER A 12 -13.28 37.37 -4.63
CA SER A 12 -11.90 36.92 -4.80
C SER A 12 -11.75 35.39 -4.70
N TYR A 13 -12.53 34.75 -3.82
CA TYR A 13 -12.50 33.30 -3.68
C TYR A 13 -13.09 32.57 -4.91
N VAL A 14 -14.20 33.09 -5.44
CA VAL A 14 -14.83 32.57 -6.66
C VAL A 14 -13.88 32.69 -7.85
N ILE A 15 -13.14 33.81 -7.96
CA ILE A 15 -12.14 34.01 -9.02
C ILE A 15 -11.02 32.98 -8.92
N VAL A 16 -10.47 32.75 -7.72
CA VAL A 16 -9.40 31.75 -7.52
C VAL A 16 -9.87 30.35 -7.90
N ILE A 17 -11.09 29.97 -7.51
CA ILE A 17 -11.69 28.68 -7.88
C ILE A 17 -11.88 28.58 -9.40
N ALA A 18 -12.41 29.63 -10.03
CA ALA A 18 -12.65 29.65 -11.47
C ALA A 18 -11.35 29.53 -12.28
N VAL A 19 -10.28 30.21 -11.84
CA VAL A 19 -8.94 30.10 -12.45
C VAL A 19 -8.38 28.69 -12.27
N GLY A 20 -8.54 28.09 -11.08
CA GLY A 20 -8.12 26.71 -10.81
C GLY A 20 -8.84 25.69 -11.70
N ILE A 21 -10.14 25.83 -11.89
CA ILE A 21 -10.93 24.96 -12.77
C ILE A 21 -10.51 25.15 -14.23
N ALA A 22 -10.33 26.40 -14.68
CA ALA A 22 -9.90 26.68 -16.05
C ALA A 22 -8.49 26.10 -16.33
N ALA A 23 -7.57 26.22 -15.38
CA ALA A 23 -6.24 25.60 -15.47
C ALA A 23 -6.34 24.07 -15.53
N ALA A 24 -7.15 23.44 -14.67
CA ALA A 24 -7.36 22.00 -14.66
C ALA A 24 -7.98 21.47 -15.97
N LEU A 25 -8.91 22.23 -16.58
CA LEU A 25 -9.51 21.87 -17.87
C LEU A 25 -8.50 21.99 -19.02
N LYS A 26 -7.64 23.02 -19.02
CA LYS A 26 -6.57 23.16 -20.02
C LYS A 26 -5.50 22.08 -19.89
N PHE A 27 -5.19 21.64 -18.66
CA PHE A 27 -4.33 20.48 -18.44
C PHE A 27 -4.94 19.20 -19.03
N ARG A 28 -6.25 18.99 -18.87
CA ARG A 28 -6.95 17.81 -19.43
C ARG A 28 -6.99 17.80 -20.96
N THR A 29 -7.11 18.96 -21.61
CA THR A 29 -7.12 19.04 -23.08
C THR A 29 -5.73 19.01 -23.71
N ALA A 30 -4.70 19.52 -23.04
CA ALA A 30 -3.30 19.38 -23.48
C ALA A 30 -2.81 17.92 -23.43
N THR A 31 -3.46 17.07 -22.63
CA THR A 31 -3.22 15.62 -22.56
C THR A 31 -4.22 14.80 -23.38
N SER A 32 -4.84 15.37 -24.43
CA SER A 32 -5.68 14.59 -25.35
C SER A 32 -4.82 13.70 -26.24
N LEU A 33 -4.16 12.72 -25.64
CA LEU A 33 -3.72 11.45 -26.24
C LEU A 33 -3.40 10.44 -25.13
N SER A 34 -4.10 10.47 -23.99
CA SER A 34 -4.12 9.31 -23.10
C SER A 34 -5.14 8.32 -23.63
N THR A 35 -4.71 7.46 -24.55
CA THR A 35 -5.32 6.13 -24.73
C THR A 35 -5.65 5.61 -23.35
N ILE A 36 -6.93 5.33 -23.08
CA ILE A 36 -7.35 4.64 -21.86
C ILE A 36 -6.50 3.38 -21.81
N LYS A 37 -5.46 3.36 -20.96
CA LYS A 37 -4.65 2.16 -20.79
C LYS A 37 -5.60 1.12 -20.24
N THR A 38 -5.89 0.12 -21.05
CA THR A 38 -6.63 -1.06 -20.61
C THR A 38 -5.90 -1.63 -19.39
N PHE A 39 -6.66 -2.11 -18.41
CA PHE A 39 -6.08 -2.74 -17.23
C PHE A 39 -5.20 -3.92 -17.66
N ASP A 40 -3.88 -3.70 -17.64
CA ASP A 40 -2.88 -4.70 -18.03
C ASP A 40 -2.05 -5.09 -16.81
N PHE A 41 -2.67 -5.92 -15.97
CA PHE A 41 -2.02 -6.48 -14.78
C PHE A 41 -0.75 -7.25 -15.13
N LEU A 42 -0.74 -7.96 -16.26
CA LEU A 42 0.36 -8.86 -16.59
C LEU A 42 1.62 -8.07 -16.97
N SER A 43 1.46 -6.98 -17.73
CA SER A 43 2.54 -6.05 -18.03
C SER A 43 3.03 -5.33 -16.77
N ALA A 44 2.12 -4.88 -15.89
CA ALA A 44 2.49 -4.26 -14.62
C ALA A 44 3.22 -5.23 -13.67
N TYR A 45 2.80 -6.49 -13.62
CA TYR A 45 3.46 -7.56 -12.87
C TYR A 45 4.86 -7.88 -13.42
N ASN A 46 5.02 -7.88 -14.75
CA ASN A 46 6.32 -8.07 -15.38
C ASN A 46 7.27 -6.92 -15.04
N ALA A 47 6.80 -5.67 -15.15
CA ALA A 47 7.57 -4.49 -14.74
C ALA A 47 7.94 -4.50 -13.25
N PHE A 48 7.05 -4.97 -12.38
CA PHE A 48 7.32 -5.17 -10.95
C PHE A 48 8.40 -6.24 -10.72
N SER A 49 8.32 -7.37 -11.43
CA SER A 49 9.31 -8.45 -11.35
C SER A 49 10.70 -7.99 -11.79
N TYR A 50 10.79 -7.17 -12.84
CA TYR A 50 12.05 -6.53 -13.24
C TYR A 50 12.60 -5.62 -12.14
N GLN A 51 11.76 -4.79 -11.50
CA GLN A 51 12.20 -3.93 -10.40
C GLN A 51 12.74 -4.74 -9.21
N LEU A 52 12.05 -5.82 -8.81
CA LEU A 52 12.52 -6.70 -7.75
C LEU A 52 13.83 -7.39 -8.11
N ARG A 53 14.02 -7.83 -9.36
CA ARG A 53 15.25 -8.49 -9.81
C ARG A 53 16.48 -7.59 -9.65
N PHE A 54 16.33 -6.28 -9.86
CA PHE A 54 17.43 -5.33 -9.72
C PHE A 54 17.62 -4.81 -8.28
N ASP A 55 16.75 -5.19 -7.34
CA ASP A 55 16.84 -4.85 -5.92
C ASP A 55 17.01 -6.10 -5.05
N PRO A 56 18.23 -6.67 -4.97
CA PRO A 56 18.49 -7.90 -4.24
C PRO A 56 18.27 -7.74 -2.73
N VAL A 57 18.44 -6.53 -2.17
CA VAL A 57 18.21 -6.29 -0.73
C VAL A 57 16.73 -6.44 -0.40
N VAL A 58 15.85 -5.84 -1.21
CA VAL A 58 14.41 -6.00 -1.04
C VAL A 58 13.99 -7.45 -1.17
N VAL A 59 14.52 -8.19 -2.14
CA VAL A 59 14.21 -9.62 -2.32
C VAL A 59 14.66 -10.45 -1.11
N LEU A 60 15.85 -10.18 -0.55
CA LEU A 60 16.34 -10.87 0.65
C LEU A 60 15.46 -10.60 1.86
N PHE A 61 15.06 -9.34 2.09
CA PHE A 61 14.15 -8.99 3.17
C PHE A 61 12.77 -9.61 2.97
N LEU A 62 12.22 -9.53 1.75
CA LEU A 62 10.91 -10.09 1.44
C LEU A 62 10.89 -11.61 1.70
N LEU A 63 11.90 -12.32 1.22
CA LEU A 63 12.02 -13.76 1.43
C LEU A 63 12.17 -14.09 2.92
N SER A 64 13.01 -13.34 3.63
CA SER A 64 13.20 -13.48 5.07
C SER A 64 11.87 -13.31 5.83
N VAL A 65 11.10 -12.27 5.53
CA VAL A 65 9.79 -12.00 6.16
C VAL A 65 8.82 -13.14 5.92
N VAL A 66 8.70 -13.61 4.68
CA VAL A 66 7.80 -14.71 4.32
C VAL A 66 8.17 -15.98 5.09
N ILE A 67 9.46 -16.35 5.13
CA ILE A 67 9.92 -17.55 5.85
C ILE A 67 9.64 -17.42 7.35
N MET A 68 10.01 -16.30 7.97
CA MET A 68 9.80 -16.08 9.40
C MET A 68 8.32 -16.16 9.78
N LEU A 69 7.46 -15.53 8.98
CA LEU A 69 6.03 -15.48 9.25
C LEU A 69 5.35 -16.81 8.97
N PHE A 70 5.80 -17.55 7.95
CA PHE A 70 5.34 -18.91 7.68
C PHE A 70 5.70 -19.87 8.81
N LEU A 71 6.92 -19.75 9.36
CA LEU A 71 7.32 -20.53 10.54
C LEU A 71 6.50 -20.16 11.78
N ALA A 72 6.19 -18.87 11.97
CA ALA A 72 5.31 -18.42 13.05
C ALA A 72 3.88 -18.98 12.90
N ALA A 73 3.29 -18.90 11.70
CA ALA A 73 2.00 -19.47 11.35
C ALA A 73 1.93 -20.98 11.67
N ARG A 74 2.95 -21.75 11.28
CA ARG A 74 3.04 -23.18 11.60
C ARG A 74 3.15 -23.48 13.10
N LYS A 75 3.69 -22.57 13.90
CA LYS A 75 3.77 -22.72 15.38
C LYS A 75 2.45 -22.40 16.08
N GLY A 76 1.38 -22.10 15.33
CA GLY A 76 0.08 -21.75 15.90
C GLY A 76 0.07 -20.37 16.55
N THR A 77 0.96 -19.45 16.12
CA THR A 77 0.93 -18.09 16.67
C THR A 77 -0.34 -17.39 16.23
N VAL A 78 -1.07 -16.84 17.19
CA VAL A 78 -2.29 -16.08 16.91
C VAL A 78 -1.96 -14.92 15.97
N HIS A 79 -2.73 -14.80 14.88
CA HIS A 79 -2.64 -13.73 13.87
C HIS A 79 -1.52 -13.84 12.83
N ALA A 80 -0.64 -14.84 12.84
CA ALA A 80 0.39 -14.97 11.80
C ALA A 80 -0.20 -15.15 10.39
N ASP A 81 -1.27 -15.95 10.26
CA ASP A 81 -1.95 -16.16 8.97
C ASP A 81 -2.54 -14.86 8.41
N SER A 82 -3.12 -14.02 9.28
CA SER A 82 -3.68 -12.73 8.90
C SER A 82 -2.59 -11.76 8.45
N ILE A 83 -1.44 -11.74 9.14
CA ILE A 83 -0.31 -10.88 8.77
C ILE A 83 0.31 -11.37 7.45
N LEU A 84 0.34 -12.68 7.20
CA LEU A 84 0.84 -13.24 5.93
C LEU A 84 -0.07 -12.84 4.77
N LEU A 85 -1.39 -12.89 4.98
CA LEU A 85 -2.37 -12.41 4.01
C LEU A 85 -2.23 -10.90 3.74
N LEU A 86 -1.96 -10.09 4.77
CA LEU A 86 -1.70 -8.65 4.64
C LEU A 86 -0.38 -8.37 3.89
N LEU A 87 0.66 -9.16 4.12
CA LEU A 87 1.91 -9.09 3.36
C LEU A 87 1.65 -9.37 1.88
N MET A 88 0.91 -10.43 1.56
CA MET A 88 0.59 -10.77 0.17
C MET A 88 -0.19 -9.65 -0.53
N SER A 89 -1.19 -9.08 0.14
CA SER A 89 -1.98 -8.00 -0.45
C SER A 89 -1.16 -6.74 -0.66
N THR A 90 -0.27 -6.37 0.26
CA THR A 90 0.61 -5.19 0.09
C THR A 90 1.62 -5.34 -1.05
N VAL A 91 2.20 -6.54 -1.23
CA VAL A 91 3.10 -6.84 -2.35
C VAL A 91 2.34 -6.81 -3.69
N LEU A 92 1.14 -7.37 -3.74
CA LEU A 92 0.29 -7.36 -4.94
C LEU A 92 -0.29 -5.98 -5.26
N LEU A 93 -0.45 -5.12 -4.26
CA LEU A 93 -0.99 -3.77 -4.46
C LEU A 93 -0.10 -2.95 -5.39
N GLN A 94 1.21 -3.23 -5.46
CA GLN A 94 2.13 -2.49 -6.30
C GLN A 94 1.89 -2.69 -7.81
N PRO A 95 1.88 -3.92 -8.37
CA PRO A 95 1.51 -4.13 -9.76
C PRO A 95 0.06 -3.74 -10.04
N ILE A 96 -0.87 -3.96 -9.10
CA ILE A 96 -2.27 -3.54 -9.24
C ILE A 96 -2.37 -2.02 -9.39
N ALA A 97 -1.78 -1.24 -8.48
CA ALA A 97 -1.79 0.22 -8.52
C ALA A 97 -1.08 0.78 -9.77
N SER A 98 0.00 0.13 -10.19
CA SER A 98 0.75 0.51 -11.40
C SER A 98 -0.06 0.26 -12.67
N ALA A 99 -0.86 -0.82 -12.72
CA ALA A 99 -1.76 -1.12 -13.83
C ALA A 99 -2.88 -0.07 -13.98
N PHE A 100 -3.36 0.51 -12.88
CA PHE A 100 -4.41 1.54 -12.91
C PHE A 100 -3.89 2.93 -13.29
N ASN A 101 -2.77 3.37 -12.70
CA ASN A 101 -2.41 4.79 -12.75
C ASN A 101 -1.08 5.06 -13.47
N GLY A 102 -0.32 4.04 -13.89
CA GLY A 102 1.00 4.22 -14.51
C GLY A 102 2.04 4.92 -13.61
N PHE A 103 1.74 5.09 -12.32
CA PHE A 103 2.64 5.69 -11.34
C PHE A 103 3.83 4.76 -11.11
N THR A 104 5.01 5.24 -11.50
CA THR A 104 6.28 4.55 -11.27
C THR A 104 7.05 5.27 -10.16
N GLY A 105 6.87 4.79 -8.94
CA GLY A 105 7.98 4.70 -7.99
C GLY A 105 8.30 5.94 -7.15
N GLU A 106 7.60 6.09 -6.04
CA GLU A 106 8.05 6.96 -4.96
C GLU A 106 8.96 6.21 -3.96
N PRO A 107 9.91 6.91 -3.30
CA PRO A 107 10.98 6.30 -2.48
C PRO A 107 10.49 5.55 -1.22
N TYR A 108 9.27 5.79 -0.76
CA TYR A 108 8.73 5.23 0.50
C TYR A 108 8.04 3.86 0.37
N ARG A 109 8.03 3.26 -0.83
CA ARG A 109 7.34 1.99 -1.12
C ARG A 109 7.79 0.78 -0.28
N PHE A 110 9.00 0.82 0.28
CA PHE A 110 9.56 -0.28 1.08
C PHE A 110 9.43 -0.08 2.60
N MET A 111 8.85 1.06 3.04
CA MET A 111 8.54 1.28 4.46
C MET A 111 7.68 0.15 5.07
N PRO A 112 6.63 -0.36 4.39
CA PRO A 112 5.85 -1.48 4.91
C PRO A 112 6.69 -2.74 5.13
N LEU A 113 7.69 -2.99 4.29
CA LEU A 113 8.54 -4.18 4.33
C LEU A 113 9.38 -4.22 5.61
N ILE A 114 9.89 -3.07 6.06
CA ILE A 114 10.61 -2.92 7.33
C ILE A 114 9.66 -3.17 8.51
N THR A 115 8.44 -2.64 8.44
CA THR A 115 7.41 -2.86 9.47
C THR A 115 7.04 -4.34 9.59
N PHE A 116 6.80 -5.02 8.47
CA PHE A 116 6.51 -6.46 8.48
C PHE A 116 7.68 -7.29 8.99
N PHE A 117 8.92 -6.91 8.65
CA PHE A 117 10.11 -7.56 9.19
C PHE A 117 10.21 -7.45 10.72
N ALA A 118 9.99 -6.27 11.27
CA ALA A 118 9.95 -6.09 12.72
C ALA A 118 8.84 -6.93 13.38
N ILE A 119 7.64 -6.97 12.76
CA ILE A 119 6.52 -7.80 13.23
C ILE A 119 6.90 -9.28 13.21
N SER A 120 7.44 -9.80 12.10
CA SER A 120 7.82 -11.20 11.96
C SER A 120 8.89 -11.64 12.96
N ILE A 121 9.91 -10.81 13.19
CA ILE A 121 10.93 -11.07 14.22
C ILE A 121 10.29 -11.04 15.61
N GLY A 122 9.49 -10.01 15.90
CA GLY A 122 8.79 -9.89 17.18
C GLY A 122 7.92 -11.11 17.49
N MET A 123 7.24 -11.65 16.47
CA MET A 123 6.43 -12.87 16.61
C MET A 123 7.29 -14.12 16.86
N LEU A 124 8.44 -14.26 16.19
CA LEU A 124 9.34 -15.39 16.42
C LEU A 124 10.00 -15.36 17.80
N LEU A 125 10.30 -14.17 18.33
CA LEU A 125 10.91 -14.00 19.66
C LEU A 125 9.86 -13.98 20.79
N SER A 126 8.58 -13.84 20.47
CA SER A 126 7.53 -13.75 21.48
C SER A 126 7.27 -15.11 22.14
N LYS A 127 7.56 -15.20 23.43
CA LYS A 127 7.36 -16.40 24.26
C LYS A 127 5.88 -16.72 24.57
N ASN A 128 4.94 -15.82 24.27
CA ASN A 128 3.58 -15.84 24.82
C ASN A 128 2.43 -15.80 23.79
N VAL A 129 2.70 -15.93 22.48
CA VAL A 129 1.64 -15.84 21.44
C VAL A 129 1.21 -17.23 20.96
N THR A 130 1.33 -18.25 21.79
CA THR A 130 0.79 -19.58 21.48
C THR A 130 -0.54 -19.72 22.20
N VAL A 131 -1.63 -19.98 21.46
CA VAL A 131 -2.86 -20.45 22.10
C VAL A 131 -2.55 -21.81 22.68
N LYS A 132 -2.28 -21.82 23.98
CA LYS A 132 -2.49 -23.02 24.79
C LYS A 132 -3.98 -23.28 24.67
N GLU A 133 -4.37 -24.26 23.85
CA GLU A 133 -5.73 -24.75 23.78
C GLU A 133 -6.22 -24.87 25.22
N ARG A 134 -7.16 -24.00 25.61
CA ARG A 134 -7.90 -24.19 26.85
C ARG A 134 -8.77 -25.39 26.57
N VAL A 135 -8.24 -26.57 26.87
CA VAL A 135 -9.01 -27.76 27.20
C VAL A 135 -10.05 -27.29 28.19
N PHE A 136 -11.28 -27.11 27.72
CA PHE A 136 -12.42 -26.87 28.60
C PHE A 136 -12.54 -28.14 29.44
N PRO A 137 -12.29 -28.09 30.77
CA PRO A 137 -12.55 -29.25 31.59
C PRO A 137 -14.06 -29.47 31.57
N ASN A 138 -14.43 -30.58 30.96
CA ASN A 138 -15.79 -31.11 30.90
C ASN A 138 -16.37 -31.08 32.32
N ARG A 139 -17.37 -30.23 32.57
CA ARG A 139 -18.09 -30.26 33.85
C ARG A 139 -19.18 -31.32 33.73
N HIS A 140 -18.99 -32.38 34.51
CA HIS A 140 -20.00 -33.37 34.85
C HIS A 140 -21.24 -32.73 35.47
#